data_AF-A0A7D6E2X3-F1
#
_entry.id   AF-A0A7D6E2X3-F1
#
_cell.length_a   1.000
_cell.length_b   1.000
_cell.length_c   1.000
_cell.angle_alpha   90.00
_cell.angle_beta   90.00
_cell.angle_gamma   90.00
#
_symmetry.space_group_name_H-M   'P 1'
#
loop_
_entity.id
_entity.type
_entity.pdbx_description
1 polymer ?
#
loop_
_entity_poly.entity_id
_entity_poly.type
_entity_poly.pdbx_seq_one_letter_code
_entity_poly.pdbx_strand_id
1 'polypeptide(L)'
;MKSLMCNNASLAWLGLTSLTAISWALGTGHGFGSARVPASLAITAVAVFKIRLVGWCFMELREAPTALRSVFGCYCVALYLLLSAMYLLA
;
A
#
# COMPACT_ATOMS: atom_id res chain seq x y z
N MET A 1 2.04 26.62 -13.60
CA MET A 1 2.38 25.90 -12.34
C MET A 1 1.29 24.95 -11.84
N LYS A 2 -0.01 25.21 -12.01
CA LYS A 2 -1.09 24.27 -11.62
C LYS A 2 -1.09 22.94 -12.41
N SER A 3 -0.55 22.89 -13.63
CA SER A 3 -0.55 21.68 -14.46
C SER A 3 0.39 20.57 -13.97
N LEU A 4 1.41 20.90 -13.16
CA LEU A 4 2.32 19.89 -12.58
C LEU A 4 1.69 19.16 -11.38
N MET A 5 0.74 19.80 -10.68
CA MET A 5 0.09 19.20 -9.51
C MET A 5 -0.95 18.13 -9.86
N CYS A 6 -1.45 18.13 -11.10
CA CYS A 6 -2.45 17.18 -11.60
C CYS A 6 -1.88 16.13 -12.57
N ASN A 7 -0.56 15.90 -12.57
CA ASN A 7 0.02 14.79 -13.32
C ASN A 7 -0.07 13.49 -12.49
N ASN A 8 -0.25 12.33 -13.15
CA ASN A 8 -0.37 11.02 -12.50
C ASN A 8 0.80 10.72 -11.55
N ALA A 9 2.00 11.19 -11.92
CA ALA A 9 3.20 11.09 -11.10
C ALA A 9 3.11 11.89 -9.78
N SER A 10 2.56 13.11 -9.81
CA SER A 10 2.39 13.95 -8.61
C SER A 10 1.35 13.36 -7.65
N LEU A 11 0.28 12.77 -8.19
CA LEU A 11 -0.74 12.06 -7.41
C LEU A 11 -0.17 10.80 -6.77
N ALA A 12 0.64 10.04 -7.51
CA ALA A 12 1.35 8.88 -7.00
C ALA A 12 2.32 9.26 -5.88
N TRP A 13 3.07 10.35 -6.07
CA TRP A 13 4.01 10.87 -5.10
C TRP A 13 3.32 11.32 -3.81
N LEU A 14 2.23 12.09 -3.91
CA LEU A 14 1.44 12.51 -2.75
C LEU A 14 0.85 11.32 -2.00
N GLY A 15 0.33 10.32 -2.73
CA GLY A 15 -0.17 9.08 -2.15
C GLY A 15 0.92 8.34 -1.37
N LEU A 16 2.06 8.06 -1.99
CA LEU A 16 3.16 7.33 -1.36
C LEU A 16 3.74 8.08 -0.14
N THR A 17 3.82 9.41 -0.20
CA THR A 17 4.29 10.25 0.90
C THR A 17 3.31 10.19 2.07
N SER A 18 2.02 10.31 1.79
CA SER A 18 0.95 10.21 2.82
C SER A 18 0.92 8.82 3.47
N LEU A 19 1.03 7.75 2.69
CA LEU A 19 1.11 6.38 3.21
C LEU A 19 2.34 6.18 4.10
N THR A 20 3.45 6.84 3.78
CA THR A 20 4.66 6.76 4.59
C THR A 20 4.48 7.51 5.91
N ALA A 21 3.84 8.67 5.91
CA ALA A 21 3.47 9.39 7.13
C ALA A 21 2.50 8.57 8.00
N ILE A 22 1.50 7.91 7.39
CA ILE A 22 0.55 7.03 8.10
C ILE A 22 1.29 5.84 8.72
N SER A 23 2.14 5.15 7.96
CA SER A 23 2.93 4.03 8.48
C SER A 23 3.87 4.45 9.61
N TRP A 24 4.43 5.66 9.53
CA TRP A 24 5.28 6.22 10.57
C TRP A 24 4.50 6.57 11.83
N ALA A 25 3.30 7.15 11.68
CA ALA A 25 2.40 7.43 12.80
C ALA A 25 1.93 6.13 13.49
N LEU A 26 1.64 5.07 12.72
CA LEU A 26 1.30 3.75 13.25
C LEU A 26 2.50 3.07 13.95
N GLY A 27 3.73 3.30 13.47
CA GLY A 27 4.95 2.69 14.00
C GLY A 27 5.55 3.40 15.23
N THR A 28 5.31 4.69 15.41
CA THR A 28 5.91 5.53 16.48
C THR A 28 5.20 5.42 17.84
N GLY A 29 4.35 4.42 18.04
CA GLY A 29 3.95 3.95 19.37
C GLY A 29 2.87 4.76 20.10
N HIS A 30 2.19 5.71 19.44
CA HIS A 30 1.22 6.61 20.09
C HIS A 30 -0.17 6.03 20.43
N GLY A 31 -0.32 4.73 20.74
CA GLY A 31 -1.64 4.27 21.23
C GLY A 31 -1.95 2.78 21.35
N PHE A 32 -0.98 1.86 21.26
CA PHE A 32 -1.32 0.42 21.20
C PHE A 32 -0.55 -0.46 22.19
N GLY A 33 -0.52 -0.06 23.47
CA GLY A 33 -0.01 -0.91 24.56
C GLY A 33 -0.65 -2.31 24.62
N SER A 34 -1.89 -2.44 24.14
CA SER A 34 -2.63 -3.72 24.06
C SER A 34 -3.03 -4.15 22.64
N ALA A 35 -2.72 -3.38 21.59
CA ALA A 35 -3.17 -3.68 20.23
C ALA A 35 -2.02 -3.69 19.20
N ARG A 36 -0.95 -4.41 19.56
CA ARG A 36 0.18 -4.71 18.66
C ARG A 36 -0.24 -5.45 17.39
N VAL A 37 -1.14 -6.43 17.53
CA VAL A 37 -1.65 -7.23 16.40
C VAL A 37 -2.35 -6.38 15.34
N PRO A 38 -3.37 -5.55 15.67
CA PRO A 38 -4.01 -4.70 14.66
C PRO A 38 -3.07 -3.63 14.09
N ALA A 39 -2.09 -3.12 14.86
CA ALA A 39 -1.10 -2.19 14.34
C ALA A 39 -0.21 -2.83 13.27
N SER A 40 0.30 -4.05 13.50
CA SER A 40 1.08 -4.80 12.51
C SER A 40 0.26 -5.11 11.26
N LEU A 41 -0.99 -5.57 11.40
CA LEU A 41 -1.88 -5.81 10.27
C LEU A 41 -2.17 -4.54 9.46
N ALA A 42 -2.32 -3.39 10.13
CA ALA A 42 -2.52 -2.10 9.48
C ALA A 42 -1.27 -1.66 8.71
N ILE A 43 -0.07 -1.82 9.28
CA ILE A 43 1.19 -1.51 8.60
C ILE A 43 1.37 -2.41 7.37
N THR A 44 1.09 -3.71 7.48
CA THR A 44 1.11 -4.64 6.33
C THR A 44 0.11 -4.23 5.26
N ALA A 45 -1.09 -3.79 5.64
CA ALA A 45 -2.09 -3.30 4.69
C ALA A 45 -1.60 -2.04 3.96
N VAL A 46 -1.03 -1.08 4.69
CA VAL A 46 -0.43 0.13 4.10
C VAL A 46 0.70 -0.25 3.14
N ALA A 47 1.55 -1.21 3.49
CA ALA A 47 2.64 -1.67 2.63
C ALA A 47 2.12 -2.27 1.31
N VAL A 48 1.12 -3.16 1.36
CA VAL A 48 0.51 -3.73 0.15
C VAL A 48 -0.20 -2.66 -0.68
N PHE A 49 -0.83 -1.68 -0.02
CA PHE A 49 -1.43 -0.54 -0.72
C PHE A 49 -0.39 0.30 -1.46
N LYS A 50 0.83 0.49 -0.90
CA LYS A 50 1.95 1.12 -1.63
C LYS A 50 2.30 0.32 -2.89
N ILE A 51 2.40 -1.00 -2.80
CA ILE A 51 2.72 -1.87 -3.95
C ILE A 51 1.66 -1.71 -5.05
N ARG A 52 0.37 -1.71 -4.68
CA ARG A 52 -0.72 -1.50 -5.63
C ARG A 52 -0.61 -0.15 -6.33
N LEU A 53 -0.30 0.90 -5.58
CA LEU A 53 -0.18 2.27 -6.08
C LEU A 53 1.03 2.42 -7.02
N VAL A 54 2.15 1.77 -6.69
CA VAL A 54 3.34 1.69 -7.56
C VAL A 54 3.01 0.96 -8.86
N GLY A 55 2.40 -0.22 -8.80
CA GLY A 55 2.02 -0.96 -10.00
C GLY A 55 1.09 -0.16 -10.91
N TRP A 56 0.14 0.56 -10.32
CA TRP A 56 -0.85 1.31 -11.09
C TRP A 56 -0.31 2.63 -11.68
N CYS A 57 0.61 3.33 -11.00
CA CYS A 57 1.14 4.62 -11.46
C CYS A 57 2.51 4.55 -12.16
N PHE A 58 3.37 3.60 -11.82
CA PHE A 58 4.75 3.52 -12.36
C PHE A 58 4.95 2.39 -13.35
N MET A 59 4.23 1.27 -13.21
CA MET A 59 4.36 0.13 -14.12
C MET A 59 3.37 0.16 -15.30
N GLU A 60 2.69 1.29 -15.52
CA GLU A 60 1.67 1.49 -16.57
C GLU A 60 0.55 0.43 -16.58
N LEU A 61 0.30 -0.29 -15.46
CA LEU A 61 -0.80 -1.26 -15.36
C LEU A 61 -2.19 -0.63 -15.51
N ARG A 62 -2.28 0.69 -15.59
CA ARG A 62 -3.52 1.41 -15.89
C ARG A 62 -4.00 1.17 -17.31
N GLU A 63 -3.08 1.08 -18.28
CA GLU A 63 -3.40 0.84 -19.69
C GLU A 63 -3.13 -0.61 -20.12
N ALA A 64 -2.57 -1.42 -19.20
CA ALA A 64 -2.39 -2.84 -19.43
C ALA A 64 -3.73 -3.58 -19.60
N PRO A 65 -3.74 -4.66 -20.41
CA PRO A 65 -4.92 -5.50 -20.60
C PRO A 65 -5.47 -6.00 -19.25
N THR A 66 -6.80 -6.08 -19.17
CA THR A 66 -7.55 -6.36 -17.92
C THR A 66 -7.10 -7.63 -17.20
N ALA A 67 -6.65 -8.64 -17.95
CA ALA A 67 -6.07 -9.87 -17.41
C ALA A 67 -4.83 -9.59 -16.52
N LEU A 68 -3.88 -8.80 -17.01
CA LEU A 68 -2.64 -8.48 -16.29
C LEU A 68 -2.93 -7.66 -15.03
N ARG A 69 -3.87 -6.72 -15.14
CA ARG A 69 -4.34 -5.90 -14.02
C ARG A 69 -5.04 -6.75 -12.94
N SER A 70 -5.79 -7.76 -13.34
CA SER A 70 -6.44 -8.71 -12.43
C SER A 70 -5.41 -9.59 -11.73
N VAL A 71 -4.46 -10.17 -12.48
CA VAL A 71 -3.39 -11.01 -11.90
C VAL A 71 -2.59 -10.23 -10.86
N PHE A 72 -2.20 -8.98 -11.16
CA PHE A 72 -1.51 -8.15 -10.18
C PHE A 72 -2.37 -7.80 -8.96
N GLY A 73 -3.68 -7.61 -9.16
CA GLY A 73 -4.63 -7.45 -8.05
C GLY A 73 -4.69 -8.69 -7.15
N CYS A 74 -4.84 -9.87 -7.75
CA CYS A 74 -4.81 -11.15 -7.04
C CYS A 74 -3.49 -11.34 -6.30
N TYR A 75 -2.36 -11.01 -6.93
CA TYR A 75 -1.05 -11.05 -6.29
C TYR A 75 -0.97 -10.16 -5.04
N CYS A 76 -1.46 -8.92 -5.11
CA CYS A 76 -1.48 -8.02 -3.95
C CYS A 76 -2.33 -8.58 -2.80
N VAL A 77 -3.51 -9.14 -3.11
CA VAL A 77 -4.40 -9.76 -2.10
C VAL A 77 -3.75 -11.00 -1.50
N ALA A 78 -3.19 -11.87 -2.33
CA ALA A 78 -2.48 -13.07 -1.87
C ALA A 78 -1.28 -12.71 -0.98
N LEU A 79 -0.50 -11.70 -1.36
CA LEU A 79 0.62 -11.20 -0.58
C LEU A 79 0.19 -10.68 0.78
N TYR A 80 -0.90 -9.88 0.83
CA TYR A 80 -1.46 -9.41 2.10
C TYR A 80 -1.87 -10.57 3.00
N LEU A 81 -2.68 -11.49 2.48
CA LEU A 81 -3.16 -12.65 3.24
C LEU A 81 -2.01 -13.52 3.73
N LEU A 82 -1.01 -13.78 2.89
CA LEU A 82 0.15 -14.58 3.26
C LEU A 82 0.94 -13.93 4.39
N LEU A 83 1.29 -12.64 4.26
CA LEU A 83 2.08 -11.95 5.28
C LEU A 83 1.30 -11.79 6.59
N SER A 84 0.00 -11.51 6.52
CA SER A 84 -0.86 -11.45 7.70
C SER A 84 -1.02 -12.81 8.37
N ALA A 85 -1.20 -13.89 7.60
CA ALA A 85 -1.27 -15.24 8.13
C ALA A 85 0.06 -15.65 8.78
N MET A 86 1.19 -15.40 8.12
CA MET A 86 2.51 -15.65 8.71
C MET A 86 2.70 -14.90 10.02
N TYR A 87 2.26 -13.64 10.12
CA TYR A 87 2.36 -12.86 11.35
C TYR A 87 1.45 -13.39 12.47
N LEU A 88 0.25 -13.90 12.14
CA LEU A 88 -0.72 -14.40 13.13
C LEU A 88 -0.46 -15.85 13.56
N LEU A 89 0.19 -16.65 12.72
CA LEU A 89 0.44 -18.08 12.94
C LEU A 89 1.88 -18.39 13.38
N ALA A 90 2.78 -17.41 13.35
CA ALA A 90 4.15 -17.51 13.87
C ALA A 90 4.21 -17.15 15.36
#